data_AF-U1Q369-F1
#
_entry.id   AF-U1Q369-F1
#
_cell.length_a   1.000
_cell.length_b   1.000
_cell.length_c   1.000
_cell.angle_alpha   90.00
_cell.angle_beta   90.00
_cell.angle_gamma   90.00
#
_symmetry.space_group_name_H-M   'P 1'
#
loop_
_entity.id
_entity.type
_entity.pdbx_description
1 polymer ?
#
loop_
_entity_poly.entity_id
_entity_poly.type
_entity_poly.pdbx_seq_one_letter_code
_entity_poly.pdbx_strand_id
1 'polypeptide(L)'
;MRVAVAAAPLPGLSAGAVADLVRRAWLGRRGADALDVRAVSDAAAVPYATSGVQGMLGATTQVDVPGAAGRRFAWVGADRVVLDYTRSPAAPAGTAAIGRDLAWAARRRPREIVAVLSSFAAIGDLGAGMVGSLSGRPLPRSWTPGLPLPSDMAGR
;
A
#
# COMPACT_ATOMS: atom_id res chain seq x y z
N MET A 1 0.27 -6.32 -36.23
CA MET A 1 1.17 -5.45 -35.43
C MET A 1 1.36 -6.08 -34.05
N ARG A 2 2.46 -5.78 -33.37
CA ARG A 2 2.65 -6.16 -31.95
C ARG A 2 2.50 -4.91 -31.08
N VAL A 3 1.71 -5.01 -30.02
CA VAL A 3 1.43 -3.91 -29.09
C VAL A 3 1.61 -4.40 -27.66
N ALA A 4 2.26 -3.58 -26.84
CA ALA A 4 2.36 -3.80 -25.40
C ALA A 4 1.74 -2.60 -24.67
N VAL A 5 0.90 -2.86 -23.66
CA VAL A 5 0.25 -1.83 -22.85
C VAL A 5 0.48 -2.10 -21.37
N ALA A 6 0.97 -1.10 -20.65
CA ALA A 6 1.00 -1.08 -19.19
C ALA A 6 -0.24 -0.33 -18.68
N ALA A 7 -1.21 -1.05 -18.14
CA ALA A 7 -2.49 -0.53 -17.68
C ALA A 7 -2.43 -0.15 -16.20
N ALA A 8 -2.45 1.15 -15.93
CA ALA A 8 -2.64 1.69 -14.58
C ALA A 8 -4.11 1.62 -14.15
N PRO A 9 -4.42 1.63 -12.85
CA PRO A 9 -5.81 1.75 -12.39
C PRO A 9 -6.43 3.09 -12.80
N LEU A 10 -7.77 3.11 -12.94
CA LEU A 10 -8.57 4.32 -13.19
C LEU A 10 -9.54 4.54 -12.01
N PRO A 11 -10.13 5.74 -11.85
CA PRO A 11 -11.18 5.95 -10.85
C PRO A 11 -12.27 4.87 -10.94
N GLY A 12 -12.47 4.12 -9.84
CA GLY A 12 -13.45 3.03 -9.76
C GLY A 12 -13.04 1.71 -10.42
N LEU A 13 -11.87 1.60 -11.06
CA LEU A 13 -11.42 0.40 -11.77
C LEU A 13 -10.01 -0.03 -11.33
N SER A 14 -9.85 -1.32 -11.02
CA SER A 14 -8.53 -1.90 -10.77
C SER A 14 -7.69 -1.92 -12.05
N ALA A 15 -6.36 -1.95 -11.91
CA ALA A 15 -5.44 -2.09 -13.04
C ALA A 15 -5.75 -3.33 -13.90
N GLY A 16 -6.18 -4.42 -13.28
CA GLY A 16 -6.65 -5.63 -13.98
C GLY A 16 -7.92 -5.36 -14.81
N ALA A 17 -8.91 -4.68 -14.24
CA ALA A 17 -10.13 -4.32 -14.96
C ALA A 17 -9.85 -3.38 -16.15
N VAL A 18 -8.92 -2.43 -15.99
CA VAL A 18 -8.46 -1.56 -17.09
C VAL A 18 -7.73 -2.39 -18.16
N ALA A 19 -6.84 -3.31 -17.75
CA ALA A 19 -6.15 -4.19 -18.68
C ALA A 19 -7.13 -5.02 -19.53
N ASP A 20 -8.19 -5.56 -18.91
CA ASP A 20 -9.21 -6.34 -19.61
C ASP A 20 -10.04 -5.48 -20.57
N LEU A 21 -10.37 -4.24 -20.18
CA LEU A 21 -11.05 -3.28 -21.05
C LEU A 21 -10.20 -2.95 -22.29
N VAL A 22 -8.90 -2.68 -22.10
CA VAL A 22 -7.96 -2.42 -23.20
C VAL A 22 -7.90 -3.61 -24.16
N ARG A 23 -7.77 -4.84 -23.62
CA ARG A 23 -7.74 -6.07 -24.45
C ARG A 23 -8.98 -6.19 -25.31
N ARG A 24 -10.17 -6.07 -24.70
CA ARG A 24 -11.45 -6.19 -25.42
C ARG A 24 -11.61 -5.10 -26.47
N ALA A 25 -11.32 -3.85 -26.13
CA ALA A 25 -11.47 -2.72 -27.04
C ALA A 25 -10.52 -2.79 -28.24
N TRP A 26 -9.26 -3.16 -28.01
CA TRP A 26 -8.25 -3.25 -29.07
C TRP A 26 -8.53 -4.43 -30.01
N LEU A 27 -8.67 -5.64 -29.46
CA LEU A 27 -8.87 -6.85 -30.28
C LEU A 27 -10.23 -6.88 -30.96
N GLY A 28 -11.25 -6.24 -30.37
CA GLY A 28 -12.55 -6.05 -31.02
C GLY A 28 -12.49 -5.22 -32.30
N ARG A 29 -11.51 -4.33 -32.43
CA ARG A 29 -11.28 -3.50 -33.65
C ARG A 29 -10.13 -4.01 -34.51
N ARG A 30 -9.16 -4.69 -33.92
CA ARG A 30 -7.89 -5.09 -34.54
C ARG A 30 -7.54 -6.54 -34.19
N GLY A 31 -8.44 -7.48 -34.47
CA GLY A 31 -8.33 -8.88 -34.06
C GLY A 31 -7.11 -9.65 -34.59
N ALA A 32 -6.45 -9.15 -35.64
CA ALA A 32 -5.22 -9.74 -36.18
C ALA A 32 -3.93 -9.25 -35.49
N ASP A 33 -4.01 -8.24 -34.62
CA ASP A 33 -2.86 -7.75 -33.88
C ASP A 33 -2.53 -8.65 -32.69
N ALA A 34 -1.24 -8.79 -32.39
CA ALA A 34 -0.78 -9.43 -31.16
C ALA A 34 -0.68 -8.36 -30.06
N LEU A 35 -1.35 -8.60 -28.94
CA LEU A 35 -1.47 -7.63 -27.85
C LEU A 35 -1.04 -8.27 -26.52
N ASP A 36 -0.07 -7.66 -25.85
CA ASP A 36 0.28 -7.92 -24.46
C ASP A 36 -0.22 -6.74 -23.61
N VAL A 37 -0.99 -7.03 -22.56
CA VAL A 37 -1.44 -6.00 -21.62
C VAL A 37 -1.07 -6.45 -20.22
N ARG A 38 -0.47 -5.56 -19.44
CA ARG A 38 -0.02 -5.85 -18.07
C ARG A 38 -0.60 -4.82 -17.12
N ALA A 39 -1.21 -5.27 -16.04
CA ALA A 39 -1.62 -4.39 -14.95
C ALA A 39 -0.36 -3.83 -14.25
N VAL A 40 -0.34 -2.52 -14.00
CA VAL A 40 0.73 -1.82 -13.28
C VAL A 40 0.16 -0.87 -12.23
N SER A 41 0.96 -0.52 -11.24
CA SER A 41 0.66 0.44 -10.19
C SER A 41 1.97 1.10 -9.80
N ASP A 42 1.96 2.42 -9.64
CA ASP A 42 3.04 3.24 -9.11
C ASP A 42 2.94 3.39 -7.58
N ALA A 43 2.02 2.65 -6.95
CA ALA A 43 1.69 2.75 -5.54
C ALA A 43 1.19 4.14 -5.09
N ALA A 44 0.86 5.04 -6.03
CA ALA A 44 0.31 6.35 -5.73
C ALA A 44 -1.22 6.29 -5.60
N ALA A 45 -1.80 7.25 -4.88
CA ALA A 45 -3.25 7.37 -4.76
C ALA A 45 -3.85 7.84 -6.09
N VAL A 46 -4.58 6.96 -6.78
CA VAL A 46 -5.34 7.28 -8.02
C VAL A 46 -6.82 7.40 -7.64
N PRO A 47 -7.56 8.42 -8.13
CA PRO A 47 -8.24 9.37 -7.27
C PRO A 47 -9.17 8.89 -6.16
N TYR A 48 -9.82 7.71 -6.17
CA TYR A 48 -10.84 7.43 -5.13
C TYR A 48 -11.03 5.98 -4.68
N ALA A 49 -10.03 5.09 -4.77
CA ALA A 49 -10.25 3.75 -4.23
C ALA A 49 -9.06 2.91 -3.74
N THR A 50 -7.78 3.18 -3.95
CA THR A 50 -6.60 2.40 -3.44
C THR A 50 -5.45 2.71 -4.38
N SER A 51 -4.24 2.38 -3.98
CA SER A 51 -3.08 2.33 -4.87
C SER A 51 -3.23 1.32 -6.03
N GLY A 52 -4.08 0.30 -5.86
CA GLY A 52 -4.22 -0.80 -6.83
C GLY A 52 -3.15 -1.88 -6.70
N VAL A 53 -2.13 -1.68 -5.85
CA VAL A 53 -1.06 -2.65 -5.57
C VAL A 53 -1.61 -3.98 -5.10
N GLN A 54 -2.68 -3.96 -4.29
CA GLN A 54 -3.30 -5.17 -3.75
C GLN A 54 -3.81 -6.11 -4.86
N GLY A 55 -4.33 -5.55 -5.96
CA GLY A 55 -4.79 -6.34 -7.11
C GLY A 55 -3.63 -6.97 -7.88
N MET A 56 -2.52 -6.25 -8.03
CA MET A 56 -1.32 -6.79 -8.69
C MET A 56 -0.65 -7.91 -7.90
N LEU A 57 -0.68 -7.81 -6.57
CA LEU A 57 -0.04 -8.75 -5.67
C LEU A 57 -0.93 -9.94 -5.29
N GLY A 58 -2.16 -10.01 -5.81
CA GLY A 58 -3.12 -11.08 -5.48
C GLY A 58 -3.66 -10.99 -4.05
N ALA A 59 -3.55 -9.85 -3.39
CA ALA A 59 -4.15 -9.58 -2.09
C ALA A 59 -5.54 -8.95 -2.29
N THR A 60 -6.54 -9.77 -2.56
CA THR A 60 -7.87 -9.30 -3.00
C THR A 60 -8.94 -9.36 -1.91
N THR A 61 -8.65 -9.97 -0.75
CA THR A 61 -9.59 -10.00 0.38
C THR A 61 -9.30 -8.86 1.34
N GLN A 62 -10.17 -7.87 1.39
CA GLN A 62 -10.07 -6.80 2.39
C GLN A 62 -10.46 -7.34 3.78
N VAL A 63 -9.68 -6.98 4.80
CA VAL A 63 -9.92 -7.40 6.19
C VAL A 63 -9.78 -6.22 7.15
N ASP A 64 -10.43 -6.32 8.31
CA ASP A 64 -10.27 -5.35 9.39
C ASP A 64 -9.02 -5.65 10.22
N VAL A 65 -8.27 -4.59 10.52
CA VAL A 65 -7.17 -4.65 11.48
C VAL A 65 -7.70 -4.26 12.86
N PRO A 66 -7.55 -5.12 13.89
CA PRO A 66 -7.96 -4.80 15.24
C PRO A 66 -7.33 -3.50 15.74
N GLY A 67 -8.14 -2.61 16.32
CA GLY A 67 -7.67 -1.32 16.83
C GLY A 67 -7.38 -0.27 15.74
N ALA A 68 -7.71 -0.53 14.48
CA ALA A 68 -7.47 0.41 13.38
C ALA A 68 -8.56 1.47 13.16
N ALA A 69 -9.42 1.74 14.15
CA ALA A 69 -10.39 2.84 14.14
C ALA A 69 -11.22 2.97 12.85
N GLY A 70 -11.68 1.86 12.27
CA GLY A 70 -12.50 1.87 11.04
C GLY A 70 -11.72 2.11 9.74
N ARG A 71 -10.38 2.13 9.78
CA ARG A 71 -9.54 2.18 8.57
C ARG A 71 -9.73 0.91 7.73
N ARG A 72 -10.13 1.07 6.48
CA ARG A 72 -10.24 -0.01 5.47
C ARG A 72 -9.03 0.00 4.54
N PHE A 73 -7.94 -0.58 5.00
CA PHE A 73 -6.62 -0.47 4.34
C PHE A 73 -5.88 -1.81 4.18
N ALA A 74 -6.23 -2.85 4.95
CA ALA A 74 -5.54 -4.13 4.88
C ALA A 74 -6.20 -5.09 3.89
N TRP A 75 -5.39 -5.72 3.06
CA TRP A 75 -5.77 -6.73 2.09
C TRP A 75 -4.90 -7.96 2.26
N VAL A 76 -5.50 -9.14 2.14
CA VAL A 76 -4.84 -10.43 2.33
C VAL A 76 -4.98 -11.26 1.06
N GLY A 77 -3.88 -11.88 0.65
CA GLY A 77 -3.81 -12.92 -0.37
C GLY A 77 -3.34 -14.24 0.21
N ALA A 78 -3.04 -15.22 -0.63
CA ALA A 78 -2.57 -16.54 -0.20
C ALA A 78 -1.24 -16.46 0.57
N ASP A 79 -0.31 -15.63 0.11
CA ASP A 79 1.04 -15.50 0.65
C ASP A 79 1.46 -14.06 0.93
N ARG A 80 0.57 -13.08 0.75
CA ARG A 80 0.86 -11.66 0.90
C ARG A 80 -0.15 -10.94 1.78
N VAL A 81 0.32 -9.91 2.47
CA VAL A 81 -0.53 -8.90 3.12
C VAL A 81 -0.15 -7.52 2.57
N VAL A 82 -1.14 -6.77 2.11
CA VAL A 82 -0.96 -5.40 1.61
C VAL A 82 -1.65 -4.43 2.57
N LEU A 83 -0.90 -3.49 3.13
CA LEU A 83 -1.41 -2.41 3.98
C LEU A 83 -1.39 -1.12 3.17
N ASP A 84 -2.55 -0.72 2.65
CA ASP A 84 -2.67 0.41 1.72
C ASP A 84 -3.17 1.69 2.42
N TYR A 85 -2.22 2.52 2.86
CA TYR A 85 -2.48 3.79 3.54
C TYR A 85 -2.86 4.93 2.58
N THR A 86 -3.06 4.68 1.28
CA THR A 86 -3.55 5.73 0.34
C THR A 86 -4.98 6.18 0.63
N ARG A 87 -5.81 5.31 1.23
CA ARG A 87 -7.20 5.67 1.63
C ARG A 87 -7.30 6.26 3.03
N SER A 88 -6.26 6.08 3.84
CA SER A 88 -6.23 6.54 5.21
C SER A 88 -5.09 7.54 5.30
N PRO A 89 -5.34 8.86 5.25
CA PRO A 89 -4.36 9.74 5.88
C PRO A 89 -4.12 9.12 7.26
N ALA A 90 -2.86 8.90 7.61
CA ALA A 90 -2.54 8.56 8.98
C ALA A 90 -3.05 9.74 9.82
N ALA A 91 -4.26 9.64 10.38
CA ALA A 91 -4.87 10.68 11.19
C ALA A 91 -5.11 10.10 12.60
N PRO A 92 -4.88 10.84 13.70
CA PRO A 92 -3.93 11.93 13.99
C PRO A 92 -2.82 11.48 14.97
N ALA A 93 -2.64 10.18 15.20
CA ALA A 93 -1.83 9.63 16.31
C ALA A 93 -0.35 9.36 16.00
N GLY A 94 0.16 9.85 14.86
CA GLY A 94 1.53 9.57 14.40
C GLY A 94 1.72 8.17 13.79
N THR A 95 2.90 7.93 13.23
CA THR A 95 3.24 6.70 12.49
C THR A 95 3.37 5.43 13.34
N ALA A 96 3.30 5.52 14.67
CA ALA A 96 3.37 4.35 15.55
C ALA A 96 2.29 3.29 15.29
N ALA A 97 1.12 3.70 14.76
CA ALA A 97 0.10 2.76 14.33
C ALA A 97 0.57 1.82 13.20
N ILE A 98 1.42 2.31 12.29
CA ILE A 98 1.95 1.53 11.17
C ILE A 98 2.78 0.36 11.69
N GLY A 99 3.62 0.58 12.71
CA GLY A 99 4.40 -0.50 13.33
C GLY A 99 3.53 -1.58 13.97
N ARG A 100 2.43 -1.20 14.63
CA ARG A 100 1.45 -2.14 15.20
C ARG A 100 0.71 -2.93 14.11
N ASP A 101 0.34 -2.26 13.02
CA ASP A 101 -0.33 -2.89 11.87
C ASP A 101 0.61 -3.88 11.17
N LEU A 102 1.89 -3.55 11.01
CA LEU A 102 2.93 -4.46 10.48
C LEU A 102 3.11 -5.67 11.39
N ALA A 103 3.17 -5.47 12.71
CA ALA A 103 3.24 -6.58 13.67
C ALA A 103 1.98 -7.47 13.60
N TRP A 104 0.80 -6.88 13.40
CA TRP A 104 -0.43 -7.64 13.14
C TRP A 104 -0.33 -8.46 11.86
N ALA A 105 0.15 -7.87 10.77
CA ALA A 105 0.32 -8.55 9.48
C ALA A 105 1.30 -9.72 9.60
N ALA A 106 2.42 -9.53 10.32
CA ALA A 106 3.44 -10.55 10.55
C ALA A 106 2.91 -11.78 11.31
N ARG A 107 1.99 -11.59 12.26
CA ARG A 107 1.36 -12.72 12.99
C ARG A 107 0.59 -13.67 12.07
N ARG A 108 0.20 -13.22 10.87
CA ARG A 108 -0.47 -14.05 9.84
C ARG A 108 0.52 -14.92 9.05
N ARG A 109 1.83 -14.75 9.26
CA ARG A 109 2.92 -15.48 8.60
C ARG A 109 2.86 -15.45 7.05
N PRO A 110 2.63 -14.28 6.41
CA PRO A 110 2.75 -14.19 4.96
C PRO A 110 4.22 -14.36 4.52
N ARG A 111 4.44 -14.67 3.25
CA ARG A 111 5.78 -14.60 2.63
C ARG A 111 6.25 -13.17 2.45
N GLU A 112 5.32 -12.24 2.26
CA GLU A 112 5.62 -10.83 2.00
C GLU A 112 4.56 -9.91 2.63
N ILE A 113 5.02 -8.80 3.22
CA ILE A 113 4.16 -7.70 3.67
C ILE A 113 4.53 -6.47 2.86
N VAL A 114 3.55 -5.87 2.19
CA VAL A 114 3.74 -4.64 1.40
C VAL A 114 2.95 -3.52 2.05
N ALA A 115 3.65 -2.51 2.57
CA ALA A 115 3.04 -1.31 3.11
C ALA A 115 3.12 -0.19 2.06
N VAL A 116 1.97 0.22 1.54
CA VAL A 116 1.87 1.37 0.63
C VAL A 116 1.61 2.61 1.46
N LEU A 117 2.63 3.45 1.56
CA LEU A 117 2.58 4.69 2.33
C LEU A 117 2.08 5.84 1.44
N SER A 118 1.13 6.63 1.95
CA SER A 118 0.65 7.83 1.26
C SER A 118 1.63 8.99 1.42
N SER A 119 1.41 10.09 0.67
CA SER A 119 2.31 11.25 0.71
C SER A 119 2.44 11.76 2.15
N PHE A 120 3.70 11.91 2.59
CA PHE A 120 4.10 12.28 3.94
C PHE A 120 3.66 13.68 4.39
N ALA A 121 3.07 14.49 3.52
CA ALA A 121 2.67 15.87 3.82
C ALA A 121 1.68 15.99 5.01
N ALA A 122 0.97 14.91 5.36
CA ALA A 122 0.04 14.88 6.49
C ALA A 122 0.61 14.19 7.76
N ILE A 123 1.86 13.73 7.76
CA ILE A 123 2.47 12.95 8.85
C ILE A 123 3.44 13.83 9.66
N GLY A 124 3.01 14.24 10.86
CA GLY A 124 3.77 15.16 11.70
C GLY A 124 5.03 14.59 12.36
N ASP A 125 5.15 13.27 12.51
CA ASP A 125 6.30 12.62 13.18
C ASP A 125 7.32 12.00 12.22
N LEU A 126 7.22 12.27 10.91
CA LEU A 126 8.19 11.86 9.87
C LEU A 126 8.56 10.37 9.87
N GLY A 127 7.69 9.49 10.36
CA GLY A 127 7.97 8.05 10.45
C GLY A 127 8.68 7.60 11.74
N ALA A 128 9.04 8.52 12.63
CA ALA A 128 9.77 8.20 13.84
C ALA A 128 8.95 7.30 14.79
N GLY A 129 7.63 7.52 14.88
CA GLY A 129 6.74 6.68 15.68
C GLY A 129 6.69 5.23 15.17
N MET A 130 6.73 5.02 13.85
CA MET A 130 6.81 3.69 13.24
C MET A 130 8.10 2.98 13.66
N VAL A 131 9.25 3.66 13.59
CA VAL A 131 10.53 3.11 14.03
C VAL A 131 10.47 2.75 15.52
N GLY A 132 9.94 3.64 16.36
CA GLY A 132 9.79 3.35 17.79
C GLY A 132 8.88 2.16 18.07
N SER A 133 7.78 2.02 17.34
CA SER A 133 6.88 0.87 17.47
C SER A 133 7.52 -0.43 17.00
N LEU A 134 8.31 -0.42 15.92
CA LEU A 134 8.96 -1.62 15.37
C LEU A 134 10.15 -2.08 16.23
N SER A 135 10.90 -1.13 16.80
CA SER A 135 12.01 -1.41 17.71
C SER A 135 11.56 -1.79 19.12
N GLY A 136 10.27 -1.65 19.44
CA GLY A 136 9.74 -1.83 20.80
C GLY A 136 10.18 -0.72 21.77
N ARG A 137 10.67 0.40 21.25
CA ARG A 137 11.19 1.54 22.02
C ARG A 137 10.45 2.81 21.62
N PRO A 138 9.44 3.25 22.38
CA PRO A 138 8.74 4.49 22.08
C PRO A 138 9.71 5.68 22.02
N LEU A 139 9.42 6.64 21.14
CA LEU A 139 10.19 7.89 21.11
C LEU A 139 10.13 8.58 22.48
N PRO A 140 11.25 9.18 22.94
CA PRO A 140 11.23 10.06 24.09
C PRO A 140 10.21 11.18 23.89
N ARG A 141 9.51 11.60 24.96
CA ARG A 141 8.56 12.73 24.90
C ARG A 141 9.20 14.05 24.46
N SER A 142 10.52 14.17 24.61
CA SER A 142 11.32 15.32 24.19
C SER A 142 11.73 15.29 22.72
N TRP A 143 11.47 14.19 22.00
CA TRP A 143 11.82 14.11 20.58
C TRP A 143 10.86 14.97 19.75
N THR A 144 11.41 15.72 18.80
CA THR A 144 10.66 16.57 17.87
C THR A 144 11.15 16.35 16.44
N PRO A 145 10.30 16.58 15.42
CA PRO A 145 10.71 16.55 14.02
C PRO A 145 11.95 17.45 13.80
N GLY A 146 12.98 16.89 13.18
CA GLY A 146 14.27 17.57 12.96
C GLY A 146 15.41 17.12 13.88
N LEU A 147 15.11 16.42 14.98
CA LEU A 147 16.14 15.76 15.80
C LEU A 147 16.48 14.38 15.24
N PRO A 148 17.75 13.94 15.33
CA PRO A 148 18.12 12.57 14.96
C PRO A 148 17.35 11.55 15.81
N LEU A 149 17.11 10.37 15.25
CA LEU A 149 16.58 9.26 16.04
C LEU A 149 17.60 8.87 17.13
N PRO A 150 17.15 8.60 18.36
CA PRO A 150 17.99 7.99 19.40
C PRO A 150 18.80 6.81 18.86
N SER A 151 20.12 6.84 19.12
CA SER A 151 21.10 5.87 18.60
C SER A 151 20.79 4.42 18.97
N ASP A 152 20.10 4.22 20.08
CA ASP A 152 19.65 2.93 20.57
C ASP A 152 18.43 2.39 19.79
N MET A 153 17.70 3.22 19.05
CA MET A 153 16.63 2.78 18.13
C MET A 153 17.10 2.53 16.71
N ALA A 154 18.29 3.02 16.34
CA ALA A 154 18.83 2.86 14.98
C ALA A 154 19.20 1.41 14.63
N GLY A 155 19.13 0.48 15.59
CA GLY A 155 19.68 -0.86 15.45
C GLY A 155 21.20 -0.84 15.45
N ARG A 156 21.82 -1.96 15.83
CA ARG A 156 23.23 -2.21 15.53
C ARG A 156 23.32 -2.94 14.21
#